data_AF-A0A0B8QE74-F1
#
_entry.id   AF-A0A0B8QE74-F1
#
_cell.length_a   1.000
_cell.length_b   1.000
_cell.length_c   1.000
_cell.angle_alpha   90.00
_cell.angle_beta   90.00
_cell.angle_gamma   90.00
#
_symmetry.space_group_name_H-M   'P 1'
#
loop_
_entity.id
_entity.type
_entity.pdbx_description
1 polymer ?
#
loop_
_entity_poly.entity_id
_entity_poly.type
_entity_poly.pdbx_seq_one_letter_code
_entity_poly.pdbx_strand_id
1 'polypeptide(L)' 'MPILVDQGDADGFLEQELKPNHLIDVAAQQSLDFELRLQTGYDHSYFFIQSFIGEHLAFHAKHLL' A
#
# COMPACT_ATOMS: atom_id res chain seq x y z
N MET A 1 2.71 15.14 2.77
CA MET A 1 3.28 14.01 3.53
C MET A 1 3.38 12.84 2.58
N PRO A 2 4.49 12.10 2.58
CA PRO A 2 4.66 10.93 1.73
C PRO A 2 3.74 9.80 2.20
N ILE A 3 3.20 9.03 1.26
CA ILE A 3 2.29 7.91 1.51
C ILE A 3 2.82 6.68 0.77
N LEU A 4 2.89 5.54 1.47
CA LEU A 4 3.22 4.23 0.92
C LEU A 4 2.08 3.25 1.22
N VAL A 5 1.63 2.52 0.20
CA VAL A 5 0.61 1.47 0.30
C VAL A 5 1.15 0.18 -0.33
N ASP A 6 1.08 -0.92 0.41
CA ASP A 6 1.21 -2.27 -0.16
C ASP A 6 -0.16 -2.94 -0.17
N GLN A 7 -0.49 -3.60 -1.28
CA GLN A 7 -1.72 -4.34 -1.45
C GLN A 7 -1.42 -5.71 -2.06
N GLY A 8 -1.84 -6.79 -1.41
CA GLY A 8 -1.80 -8.13 -2.00
C GLY A 8 -2.78 -8.25 -3.17
N ASP A 9 -2.35 -8.79 -4.31
CA ASP A 9 -3.21 -8.99 -5.48
C ASP A 9 -4.10 -10.25 -5.40
N ALA A 10 -3.80 -11.15 -4.45
CA ALA A 10 -4.60 -12.33 -4.14
C ALA A 10 -5.51 -12.11 -2.91
N ASP A 11 -5.67 -10.85 -2.48
CA ASP A 11 -6.55 -10.45 -1.40
C ASP A 11 -8.02 -10.63 -1.81
N GLY A 12 -8.77 -11.44 -1.05
CA GLY A 12 -10.18 -11.72 -1.31
C GLY A 12 -11.10 -10.50 -1.20
N PHE A 13 -10.62 -9.40 -0.60
CA PHE A 13 -11.37 -8.15 -0.40
C PHE A 13 -10.99 -7.06 -1.42
N LEU A 14 -10.03 -7.32 -2.31
CA LEU A 14 -9.43 -6.34 -3.23
C LEU A 14 -10.47 -5.54 -4.02
N GLU A 15 -11.37 -6.22 -4.72
CA GLU A 15 -12.30 -5.60 -5.66
C GLU A 15 -13.56 -5.04 -4.99
N GLN A 16 -14.05 -5.69 -3.92
CA GLN A 16 -15.34 -5.32 -3.32
C GLN A 16 -15.22 -4.29 -2.21
N GLU A 17 -14.12 -4.34 -1.43
CA GLU A 17 -13.96 -3.51 -0.24
C GLU A 17 -12.80 -2.52 -0.38
N LEU A 18 -11.62 -2.98 -0.81
CA LEU A 18 -10.39 -2.18 -0.73
C LEU A 18 -10.25 -1.16 -1.87
N LYS A 19 -10.48 -1.60 -3.11
CA LYS A 19 -10.53 -0.75 -4.34
C LYS A 19 -9.36 0.26 -4.41
N PRO A 20 -8.10 -0.19 -4.36
CA PRO A 20 -6.93 0.69 -4.33
C PRO A 20 -6.87 1.67 -5.52
N ASN A 21 -7.46 1.31 -6.67
CA ASN A 21 -7.52 2.15 -7.86
C ASN A 21 -8.16 3.52 -7.59
N HIS A 22 -9.17 3.60 -6.70
CA HIS A 22 -9.77 4.90 -6.35
C HIS A 22 -8.76 5.85 -5.70
N LEU A 23 -7.84 5.30 -4.89
CA LEU A 23 -6.80 6.09 -4.25
C LEU A 23 -5.75 6.54 -5.27
N ILE A 24 -5.39 5.67 -6.23
CA ILE A 24 -4.47 5.99 -7.33
C ILE A 24 -5.02 7.16 -8.16
N ASP A 25 -6.30 7.11 -8.54
CA ASP A 25 -6.94 8.14 -9.35
C ASP A 25 -6.90 9.50 -8.66
N VAL A 26 -7.18 9.54 -7.35
CA VAL A 26 -7.15 10.78 -6.56
C VAL A 26 -5.72 11.28 -6.35
N ALA A 27 -4.77 10.37 -6.07
CA ALA A 27 -3.36 10.72 -5.88
C ALA A 27 -2.77 11.35 -7.14
N ALA A 28 -3.09 10.80 -8.32
CA ALA A 28 -2.69 11.36 -9.61
C ALA A 28 -3.27 12.76 -9.85
N GLN A 29 -4.54 12.98 -9.53
CA GLN A 29 -5.20 14.29 -9.68
C GLN A 29 -4.62 15.35 -8.74
N GLN A 30 -4.24 14.97 -7.52
CA GLN A 30 -3.76 15.89 -6.49
C GLN A 30 -2.23 16.02 -6.44
N SER A 31 -1.50 15.30 -7.29
CA SER A 31 -0.03 15.26 -7.28
C SER A 31 0.54 14.92 -5.90
N LEU A 32 -0.07 13.94 -5.22
CA LEU A 32 0.41 13.48 -3.91
C LEU A 32 1.74 12.75 -4.06
N ASP A 33 2.60 12.91 -3.06
CA ASP A 33 3.78 12.06 -2.87
C ASP A 33 3.30 10.68 -2.39
N PHE A 34 3.00 9.80 -3.35
CA PHE A 34 2.24 8.57 -3.16
C PHE A 34 2.87 7.42 -3.95
N GLU A 35 3.09 6.30 -3.27
CA GLU A 35 3.52 5.04 -3.85
C GLU A 35 2.54 3.93 -3.48
N LEU A 36 2.05 3.20 -4.48
CA LEU A 36 1.29 1.97 -4.28
C LEU A 36 2.00 0.81 -4.96
N ARG A 37 2.16 -0.29 -4.22
CA ARG A 37 2.80 -1.51 -4.70
C ARG A 37 1.81 -2.68 -4.62
N LEU A 38 1.59 -3.35 -5.75
CA LEU A 38 0.85 -4.60 -5.79
C LEU A 38 1.80 -5.76 -5.54
N GLN A 39 1.50 -6.57 -4.53
CA GLN A 39 2.33 -7.67 -4.08
C GLN A 39 1.73 -9.00 -4.54
N THR A 40 2.36 -9.60 -5.55
CA THR A 40 1.80 -10.77 -6.22
C THR A 40 1.75 -12.02 -5.36
N GLY A 41 0.57 -12.64 -5.29
CA GLY A 41 0.30 -13.85 -4.54
C GLY A 41 0.06 -13.63 -3.04
N TYR A 42 0.08 -12.38 -2.57
CA TYR A 42 -0.17 -12.06 -1.17
C TYR A 42 -1.65 -11.82 -0.90
N ASP A 43 -2.07 -12.25 0.29
CA ASP A 43 -3.45 -12.19 0.77
C ASP A 43 -3.65 -11.06 1.80
N HIS A 44 -4.76 -11.12 2.56
CA HIS A 44 -5.11 -10.14 3.59
C HIS A 44 -4.50 -10.43 4.98
N SER A 45 -3.66 -11.46 5.10
CA SER A 45 -3.25 -11.97 6.40
C SER A 45 -2.08 -11.20 7.03
N TYR A 46 -1.81 -11.49 8.30
CA TYR A 46 -0.56 -11.03 8.92
C TYR A 46 0.69 -11.62 8.26
N PHE A 47 0.58 -12.72 7.48
CA PHE A 47 1.71 -13.22 6.69
C PHE A 47 2.12 -12.25 5.58
N PHE A 48 1.15 -11.56 4.99
CA PHE A 48 1.42 -10.46 4.07
C PHE A 48 2.06 -9.28 4.79
N ILE A 49 1.45 -8.80 5.88
CA ILE A 49 1.94 -7.64 6.63
C ILE A 49 3.39 -7.84 7.10
N GLN A 50 3.70 -8.99 7.72
CA GLN A 50 5.05 -9.25 8.23
C GLN A 50 6.12 -9.26 7.13
N SER A 51 5.75 -9.59 5.89
CA SER A 51 6.69 -9.69 4.77
C SER A 51 7.24 -8.32 4.36
N PHE A 52 6.44 -7.27 4.52
CA PHE A 52 6.77 -5.91 4.07
C PHE A 52 6.89 -4.88 5.21
N ILE A 53 6.55 -5.23 6.45
CA ILE A 53 6.58 -4.28 7.59
C ILE A 53 7.95 -3.62 7.80
N GLY A 54 9.05 -4.33 7.54
CA GLY A 54 10.40 -3.76 7.65
C GLY A 54 10.63 -2.59 6.68
N GLU A 55 10.05 -2.67 5.48
CA GLU A 55 10.13 -1.61 4.48
C GLU A 55 9.27 -0.41 4.86
N HIS A 56 8.09 -0.65 5.43
CA HIS A 56 7.23 0.42 5.98
C HIS A 56 7.90 1.16 7.13
N LEU A 57 8.56 0.45 8.05
CA LEU A 57 9.33 1.06 9.13
C LEU A 57 10.47 1.92 8.57
N ALA A 58 11.19 1.45 7.56
CA ALA A 58 12.24 2.22 6.90
C ALA A 58 11.69 3.45 6.17
N PHE A 59 10.52 3.32 5.53
CA PHE A 59 9.81 4.43 4.90
C PHE A 59 9.43 5.51 5.92
N HIS A 60 8.84 5.14 7.05
CA HIS A 60 8.49 6.09 8.10
C HIS A 60 9.72 6.71 8.75
N ALA A 61 10.80 5.93 8.99
CA ALA A 61 12.04 6.44 9.57
C ALA A 61 12.67 7.58 8.75
N LYS A 62 12.51 7.58 7.42
CA LYS A 62 12.98 8.67 6.53
C LYS A 62 12.22 9.99 6.74
N HIS A 63 11.03 9.94 7.32
CA HIS A 63 10.09 11.08 7.38
C HIS A 63 9.61 11.39 8.81
N LEU A 64 10.28 10.84 9.82
CA LEU A 64 9.85 10.89 11.23
C LEU A 64 10.27 12.17 11.99
N LEU A 65 10.68 13.23 11.27
CA LEU A 65 11.21 14.49 11.84
C LEU A 65 10.46 15.72 11.32
#